data_AF-A0A7X9BAP9-F1
#
_entry.id   AF-A0A7X9BAP9-F1
#
_cell.length_a   1.000
_cell.length_b   1.000
_cell.length_c   1.000
_cell.angle_alpha   90.00
_cell.angle_beta   90.00
_cell.angle_gamma   90.00
#
_symmetry.space_group_name_H-M   'P 1'
#
loop_
_entity.id
_entity.type
_entity.pdbx_description
1 polymer ?
#
loop_
_entity_poly.entity_id
_entity_poly.type
_entity_poly.pdbx_seq_one_letter_code
_entity_poly.pdbx_strand_id
1 'polypeptide(L)'
;MNRKIILFLLTFVIIGAGFFIFIDIKKTNLDDSFVYVTDDYIGSWYFDKDSIEERVDLIEDIEVIDVWMKRIVGKAENTTGSDVLLWHIDPVKMRYKVSDAFAYDQEEKLLDA
;
A
#
# COMPACT_ATOMS: atom_id res chain seq x y z
N MET A 1 -39.76 -20.50 -24.36
CA MET A 1 -38.94 -19.76 -23.37
C MET A 1 -39.10 -18.26 -23.63
N ASN A 2 -39.62 -17.49 -22.68
CA ASN A 2 -40.00 -16.09 -22.90
C ASN A 2 -38.76 -15.20 -22.99
N ARG A 3 -38.63 -14.43 -24.10
CA ARG A 3 -37.49 -13.50 -24.34
C ARG A 3 -37.23 -12.55 -23.16
N LYS A 4 -38.26 -12.19 -22.40
CA LYS A 4 -38.16 -11.36 -21.19
C LYS A 4 -37.38 -12.02 -20.04
N ILE A 5 -37.46 -13.35 -19.90
CA ILE A 5 -36.76 -14.11 -18.85
C ILE A 5 -35.26 -14.22 -19.17
N ILE A 6 -34.92 -14.37 -20.45
CA ILE A 6 -33.53 -14.44 -20.92
C ILE A 6 -32.80 -13.11 -20.67
N LEU A 7 -33.45 -11.98 -20.97
CA LEU A 7 -32.90 -10.65 -20.69
C LEU A 7 -32.68 -10.42 -19.19
N PHE A 8 -33.62 -10.83 -18.34
CA PHE A 8 -33.49 -10.65 -16.89
C PHE A 8 -32.32 -11.45 -16.31
N LEU A 9 -32.15 -12.70 -16.75
CA LEU A 9 -31.03 -13.56 -16.32
C LEU A 9 -29.67 -13.02 -16.79
N LEU A 10 -29.56 -12.54 -18.03
CA LEU A 10 -28.33 -11.94 -18.55
C LEU A 10 -27.92 -10.69 -17.76
N THR A 11 -28.90 -9.84 -17.41
CA THR A 11 -28.62 -8.60 -16.67
C THR A 11 -28.15 -8.91 -15.24
N PHE A 12 -28.75 -9.89 -14.58
CA PHE A 12 -28.37 -10.30 -13.22
C PHE A 12 -26.97 -10.93 -13.17
N VAL A 13 -26.59 -11.72 -14.19
CA VAL A 13 -25.24 -12.32 -14.30
C VAL A 13 -24.17 -11.25 -14.53
N ILE A 14 -24.44 -10.25 -15.38
CA ILE A 14 -23.47 -9.17 -15.67
C ILE A 14 -23.25 -8.27 -14.43
N ILE A 15 -24.33 -7.90 -13.72
CA ILE A 15 -24.23 -7.07 -12.52
C ILE A 15 -23.56 -7.84 -11.37
N GLY A 16 -23.90 -9.12 -11.20
CA GLY A 16 -23.28 -9.99 -10.19
C GLY A 16 -21.77 -10.16 -10.42
N ALA A 17 -21.36 -10.52 -11.64
CA ALA A 17 -19.95 -10.71 -11.98
C ALA A 17 -19.13 -9.40 -11.83
N GLY A 18 -19.70 -8.25 -12.21
CA GLY A 18 -19.04 -6.95 -12.04
C GLY A 18 -18.79 -6.58 -10.58
N PHE A 19 -19.71 -6.94 -9.67
CA PHE A 19 -19.57 -6.67 -8.23
C PHE A 19 -18.49 -7.54 -7.58
N PHE A 20 -18.34 -8.80 -8.01
CA PHE A 20 -17.28 -9.69 -7.51
C PHE A 20 -15.88 -9.23 -7.96
N ILE A 21 -15.74 -8.77 -9.20
CA ILE A 21 -14.45 -8.26 -9.72
C ILE A 21 -14.01 -6.99 -8.95
N PHE A 22 -14.95 -6.11 -8.58
CA PHE A 22 -14.62 -4.89 -7.85
C PHE A 22 -14.22 -5.13 -6.39
N ILE A 23 -14.79 -6.14 -5.73
CA ILE A 23 -14.43 -6.50 -4.35
C ILE A 23 -13.07 -7.18 -4.30
N ASP A 24 -12.74 -8.01 -5.29
CA ASP A 24 -11.45 -8.72 -5.32
C ASP A 24 -10.28 -7.75 -5.56
N ILE A 25 -10.46 -6.78 -6.47
CA ILE A 25 -9.45 -5.74 -6.76
C ILE A 25 -9.18 -4.81 -5.56
N LYS A 26 -10.17 -4.60 -4.68
CA LYS A 26 -9.97 -3.79 -3.46
C LYS A 26 -9.36 -4.57 -2.30
N LYS A 27 -9.38 -5.91 -2.34
CA LYS A 27 -9.02 -6.77 -1.20
C LYS A 27 -7.70 -7.53 -1.39
N THR A 28 -7.11 -7.47 -2.58
CA THR A 28 -5.81 -8.09 -2.86
C THR A 28 -4.78 -7.04 -3.23
N ASN A 29 -3.62 -7.14 -2.57
CA ASN A 29 -2.31 -6.60 -2.96
C ASN A 29 -1.86 -5.27 -2.37
N LEU A 30 -2.21 -4.96 -1.11
CA LEU A 30 -1.38 -4.04 -0.31
C LEU A 30 -0.34 -4.77 0.56
N ASP A 31 -0.36 -6.11 0.65
CA ASP A 31 0.49 -6.84 1.61
C ASP A 31 1.55 -7.77 0.96
N ASP A 32 1.40 -8.18 -0.31
CA ASP A 32 2.33 -9.13 -0.96
C ASP A 32 3.56 -8.45 -1.63
N SER A 33 3.55 -7.11 -1.70
CA SER A 33 4.65 -6.32 -2.26
C SER A 33 5.69 -5.91 -1.20
N PHE A 34 5.31 -5.89 0.08
CA PHE A 34 6.21 -5.47 1.17
C PHE A 34 7.21 -6.56 1.56
N VAL A 35 8.49 -6.23 1.43
CA VAL A 35 9.63 -7.09 1.75
C VAL A 35 10.27 -6.62 3.06
N TYR A 36 10.47 -7.56 3.99
CA TYR A 36 11.09 -7.30 5.29
C TYR A 36 12.53 -6.76 5.15
N VAL A 37 12.86 -5.76 5.97
CA VAL A 37 14.20 -5.15 6.05
C VAL A 37 14.87 -5.48 7.37
N THR A 38 14.27 -5.02 8.48
CA THR A 38 14.90 -5.07 9.80
C THR A 38 13.89 -4.82 10.92
N ASP A 39 14.31 -5.07 12.15
CA ASP A 39 13.61 -4.72 13.37
C ASP A 39 14.42 -3.68 14.15
N ASP A 40 13.74 -2.69 14.73
CA ASP A 40 14.31 -1.77 15.71
C ASP A 40 13.46 -1.71 16.99
N TYR A 41 13.73 -0.72 17.85
CA TYR A 41 13.00 -0.53 19.11
C TYR A 41 11.56 -0.01 18.91
N ILE A 42 11.24 0.53 17.74
CA ILE A 42 9.91 1.05 17.37
C ILE A 42 9.07 -0.09 16.76
N GLY A 43 9.68 -0.93 15.94
CA GLY A 43 9.00 -2.06 15.32
C GLY A 43 9.73 -2.70 14.15
N SER A 44 8.95 -3.38 13.31
CA SER A 44 9.45 -4.08 12.12
C SER A 44 9.28 -3.20 10.88
N TRP A 45 10.29 -3.18 10.02
CA TRP A 45 10.35 -2.35 8.82
C TRP A 45 10.34 -3.20 7.55
N TYR A 46 9.62 -2.71 6.55
CA TYR A 46 9.42 -3.33 5.25
C TYR A 46 9.48 -2.26 4.16
N PHE A 47 9.86 -2.61 2.94
CA PHE A 47 9.74 -1.75 1.76
C PHE A 47 8.86 -2.40 0.71
N ASP A 48 8.10 -1.61 -0.05
CA ASP A 48 7.35 -2.10 -1.19
C ASP A 48 8.28 -2.24 -2.41
N LYS A 49 8.56 -3.48 -2.82
CA LYS A 49 9.46 -3.81 -3.93
C LYS A 49 8.99 -3.31 -5.29
N ASP A 50 7.69 -3.10 -5.45
CA ASP A 50 7.08 -2.67 -6.70
C ASP A 50 6.98 -1.14 -6.79
N SER A 51 7.31 -0.43 -5.70
CA SER A 51 7.26 1.04 -5.61
C SER A 51 8.60 1.76 -5.85
N ILE A 52 9.69 1.02 -6.05
CA ILE A 52 11.03 1.60 -6.19
C ILE A 52 11.13 2.35 -7.51
N GLU A 53 11.30 3.67 -7.45
CA GLU A 53 11.48 4.54 -8.61
C GLU A 53 12.74 5.40 -8.46
N GLU A 54 13.61 5.37 -9.46
CA GLU A 54 14.75 6.28 -9.56
C GLU A 54 14.35 7.51 -10.38
N ARG A 55 14.55 8.71 -9.82
CA ARG A 55 14.31 9.97 -10.53
C ARG A 55 15.33 11.04 -10.17
N VAL A 56 15.40 12.07 -11.01
CA VAL A 56 16.20 13.26 -10.72
C VAL A 56 15.31 14.31 -10.03
N ASP A 57 15.70 14.74 -8.84
CA ASP A 57 15.13 15.93 -8.21
C ASP A 57 15.67 17.16 -8.93
N LEU A 58 14.81 17.81 -9.73
CA LEU A 58 15.20 18.96 -10.55
C LEU A 58 15.52 20.22 -9.74
N ILE A 59 15.13 20.28 -8.46
CA ILE A 59 15.40 21.43 -7.60
C ILE A 59 16.82 21.31 -7.02
N GLU A 60 17.17 20.12 -6.55
CA GLU A 60 18.49 19.84 -5.96
C GLU A 60 19.54 19.33 -6.97
N ASP A 61 19.12 18.98 -8.19
CA ASP A 61 19.94 18.36 -9.25
C ASP A 61 20.65 17.09 -8.76
N ILE A 62 19.90 16.20 -8.10
CA ILE A 62 20.39 14.94 -7.54
C ILE A 62 19.52 13.76 -7.96
N GLU A 63 20.12 12.58 -8.08
CA GLU A 63 19.39 11.31 -8.20
C GLU A 63 18.81 10.91 -6.84
N VAL A 64 17.53 10.56 -6.84
CA VAL A 64 16.76 10.18 -5.65
C VAL A 64 16.03 8.87 -5.95
N ILE A 65 15.99 7.99 -4.95
CA ILE A 65 15.19 6.76 -4.96
C ILE A 65 13.94 7.01 -4.14
N ASP A 66 12.79 6.95 -4.79
CA ASP A 66 11.49 6.99 -4.12
C ASP A 66 11.05 5.56 -3.81
N VAL A 67 10.62 5.31 -2.57
CA VAL A 67 10.15 3.99 -2.13
C VAL A 67 9.14 4.12 -1.00
N TRP A 68 8.06 3.33 -1.05
CA TRP A 68 7.13 3.22 0.06
C TRP A 68 7.66 2.25 1.12
N MET A 69 7.70 2.70 2.37
CA MET A 69 8.15 1.96 3.54
C MET A 69 6.98 1.68 4.48
N LYS A 70 6.78 0.41 4.88
CA LYS A 70 5.80 0.03 5.91
C LYS A 70 6.54 -0.22 7.22
N ARG A 71 6.07 0.41 8.29
CA ARG A 71 6.51 0.18 9.67
C ARG A 71 5.35 -0.43 10.44
N ILE A 72 5.56 -1.60 11.04
CA ILE A 72 4.60 -2.19 11.98
C ILE A 72 5.02 -1.79 13.39
N VAL A 73 4.21 -0.97 14.05
CA VAL A 73 4.46 -0.42 15.39
C VAL A 73 3.88 -1.37 16.42
N GLY A 74 4.72 -1.84 17.35
CA GLY A 74 4.27 -2.63 18.50
C GLY A 74 4.88 -4.04 18.56
N LYS A 75 5.96 -4.17 19.35
CA LYS A 75 6.43 -5.48 19.87
C LYS A 75 5.83 -5.83 21.25
N ALA A 76 5.05 -4.92 21.84
CA ALA A 76 4.48 -5.05 23.18
C ALA A 76 2.95 -5.21 23.11
N GLU A 77 2.51 -6.46 23.23
CA GLU A 77 1.20 -6.93 23.67
C GLU A 77 -0.01 -5.98 23.42
N ASN A 78 -0.64 -6.16 22.26
CA ASN A 78 -2.02 -5.74 21.94
C ASN A 78 -2.26 -4.31 21.41
N THR A 79 -1.24 -3.58 20.95
CA THR A 79 -1.45 -2.41 20.06
C THR A 79 -0.49 -2.49 18.89
N THR A 80 -1.00 -2.91 17.72
CA THR A 80 -0.26 -3.12 16.47
C THR A 80 -0.80 -2.14 15.43
N GLY A 81 -0.25 -0.94 15.38
CA GLY A 81 -0.53 -0.01 14.27
C GLY A 81 0.45 -0.26 13.14
N SER A 82 0.18 0.31 11.96
CA SER A 82 1.22 0.43 10.94
C SER A 82 1.26 1.80 10.31
N ASP A 83 2.44 2.24 9.90
CA ASP A 83 2.64 3.45 9.12
C ASP A 83 3.17 3.07 7.74
N VAL A 84 2.64 3.68 6.69
CA VAL A 84 3.16 3.58 5.32
C VAL A 84 3.67 4.95 4.91
N LEU A 85 4.96 5.03 4.61
CA LEU A 85 5.73 6.28 4.47
C LEU A 85 6.41 6.34 3.11
N LEU A 86 6.26 7.43 2.36
CA LEU A 86 7.01 7.63 1.13
C LEU A 86 8.38 8.22 1.45
N TRP A 87 9.43 7.45 1.21
CA TRP A 87 10.82 7.86 1.43
C TRP A 87 11.44 8.31 0.12
N HIS A 88 12.12 9.46 0.18
CA HIS A 88 12.98 10.00 -0.85
C HIS A 88 14.42 9.85 -0.39
N ILE A 89 15.16 8.89 -0.95
CA ILE A 89 16.50 8.52 -0.53
C ILE A 89 17.51 9.16 -1.47
N ASP A 90 18.46 9.91 -0.92
CA ASP A 90 19.65 10.39 -1.60
C ASP A 90 20.77 9.36 -1.34
N PRO A 91 21.06 8.45 -2.30
CA PRO A 91 22.00 7.36 -2.07
C PRO A 91 23.45 7.85 -2.03
N VAL A 92 23.74 9.06 -2.54
CA VAL A 92 25.09 9.63 -2.54
C VAL A 92 25.44 10.17 -1.17
N LYS A 93 24.52 10.91 -0.54
CA LYS A 93 24.72 11.50 0.79
C LYS A 93 24.21 10.61 1.93
N MET A 94 23.62 9.45 1.63
CA MET A 94 23.09 8.50 2.61
C MET A 94 22.08 9.14 3.56
N ARG A 95 21.17 9.94 3.01
CA ARG A 95 20.10 10.63 3.76
C ARG A 95 18.75 10.35 3.11
N TYR A 96 17.67 10.56 3.86
CA TYR A 96 16.32 10.43 3.34
C TYR A 96 15.41 11.56 3.86
N LYS A 97 14.31 11.79 3.15
CA LYS A 97 13.19 12.63 3.56
C LYS A 97 11.89 11.85 3.39
N VAL A 98 10.91 12.10 4.27
CA VAL A 98 9.55 11.59 4.11
C VAL A 98 8.65 12.71 3.58
N SER A 99 7.87 12.47 2.52
CA SER A 99 6.87 13.43 2.01
C SER A 99 5.45 13.10 2.43
N ASP A 100 5.12 11.82 2.44
CA ASP A 100 3.76 11.32 2.63
C ASP A 100 3.75 10.20 3.66
N ALA A 101 2.67 10.15 4.43
CA ALA A 101 2.50 9.19 5.51
C ALA A 101 1.03 8.84 5.67
N PHE A 102 0.75 7.54 5.80
CA PHE A 102 -0.56 7.00 6.14
C PHE A 102 -0.42 6.14 7.39
N ALA A 103 -1.26 6.38 8.39
CA ALA A 103 -1.31 5.57 9.60
C ALA A 103 -2.51 4.62 9.54
N TYR A 104 -2.33 3.41 10.03
CA TYR A 104 -3.36 2.37 10.07
C TYR A 104 -3.46 1.78 11.47
N ASP A 105 -4.67 1.43 11.86
CA ASP A 105 -4.91 0.68 13.09
C ASP A 105 -4.63 -0.82 12.92
N GLN A 106 -4.90 -1.59 13.97
CA GLN A 106 -4.76 -3.06 13.99
C GLN A 106 -5.62 -3.81 12.98
N GLU A 107 -6.73 -3.20 12.54
CA GLU A 107 -7.64 -3.76 11.56
C GLU A 107 -7.30 -3.28 10.14
N GLU A 108 -6.12 -2.68 9.97
CA GLU A 108 -5.65 -2.04 8.73
C GLU A 108 -6.60 -0.95 8.21
N LYS A 109 -7.37 -0.33 9.11
CA LYS A 109 -8.17 0.83 8.76
C LYS A 109 -7.31 2.07 8.81
N LEU A 110 -7.40 2.86 7.75
CA LEU A 110 -6.75 4.16 7.69
C LEU A 110 -7.24 5.02 8.87
N LEU A 111 -6.29 5.45 9.69
CA LEU A 111 -6.50 6.44 10.73
C LEU A 111 -6.45 7.80 10.03
N ASP A 112 -7.57 8.52 10.00
CA ASP A 112 -7.62 9.86 9.42
C ASP A 112 -6.55 10.74 10.09
N ALA A 113 -5.66 11.29 9.26
CA ALA A 113 -4.59 12.19 9.64
C ALA A 113 -5.06 13.65 9.65
#